data_AF-A0A1H7Z7L8-F1
#
_entry.id   AF-A0A1H7Z7L8-F1
#
_cell.length_a   1.000
_cell.length_b   1.000
_cell.length_c   1.000
_cell.angle_alpha   90.00
_cell.angle_beta   90.00
_cell.angle_gamma   90.00
#
_symmetry.space_group_name_H-M   'P 1'
#
loop_
_entity.id
_entity.type
_entity.pdbx_description
1 polymer ?
#
loop_
_entity_poly.entity_id
_entity_poly.type
_entity_poly.pdbx_seq_one_letter_code
_entity_poly.pdbx_strand_id
1 'polypeptide(L)' 'MTQRLVSARDTAAFYGIGQSTLWRWIGEGSVPQPIRIGRRTFWDSEMLNQHVVSLQAPAK' A
#
# COMPACT_ATOMS: atom_id res chain seq x y z
N MET A 1 -8.31 -11.89 -14.43
CA MET A 1 -7.23 -11.40 -13.56
C MET A 1 -7.89 -11.00 -12.24
N THR A 2 -7.58 -11.71 -11.15
CA THR A 2 -8.23 -11.54 -9.84
C THR A 2 -7.63 -10.34 -9.13
N GLN A 3 -8.27 -9.17 -9.24
CA GLN A 3 -7.93 -8.01 -8.41
C GLN A 3 -8.19 -8.36 -6.95
N ARG A 4 -7.12 -8.46 -6.17
CA ARG A 4 -7.20 -8.75 -4.74
C ARG A 4 -7.04 -7.43 -3.98
N LEU A 5 -8.16 -6.94 -3.48
CA LEU A 5 -8.16 -5.81 -2.56
C LEU A 5 -7.64 -6.26 -1.21
N VAL A 6 -6.59 -5.61 -0.73
CA VAL A 6 -6.00 -5.83 0.60
C VAL A 6 -6.39 -4.72 1.55
N SER A 7 -6.65 -5.07 2.81
CA SER A 7 -7.08 -4.11 3.82
C SER A 7 -5.89 -3.29 4.33
N ALA A 8 -6.15 -2.14 4.97
CA ALA A 8 -5.09 -1.35 5.64
C ALA A 8 -4.20 -2.17 6.59
N ARG A 9 -4.78 -3.18 7.26
CA ARG A 9 -4.03 -4.06 8.16
C ARG A 9 -3.04 -4.93 7.38
N ASP A 10 -3.48 -5.51 6.28
CA ASP A 10 -2.65 -6.38 5.45
C ASP A 10 -1.61 -5.58 4.69
N THR A 11 -1.96 -4.38 4.20
CA THR A 11 -1.01 -3.43 3.60
C THR A 11 0.10 -3.04 4.58
N ALA A 12 -0.26 -2.73 5.83
CA ALA A 12 0.73 -2.41 6.87
C ALA A 12 1.66 -3.60 7.14
N ALA A 13 1.11 -4.82 7.24
CA ALA A 13 1.89 -6.04 7.38
C ALA A 13 2.79 -6.32 6.17
N PHE A 14 2.31 -6.05 4.95
CA PHE A 14 3.06 -6.21 3.70
C PHE A 14 4.31 -5.31 3.66
N TYR A 15 4.20 -4.07 4.12
CA TYR A 15 5.34 -3.16 4.25
C TYR A 15 6.18 -3.40 5.52
N GLY A 16 5.74 -4.27 6.44
CA GLY A 16 6.42 -4.50 7.73
C GLY A 16 6.33 -3.30 8.68
N ILE A 17 5.32 -2.43 8.54
CA ILE A 17 5.14 -1.20 9.32
C ILE A 17 3.87 -1.25 10.17
N GLY A 18 3.76 -0.34 11.13
CA GLY A 18 2.52 -0.10 11.86
C GLY A 18 1.48 0.63 10.99
N GLN A 19 0.18 0.45 11.31
CA GLN A 19 -0.91 1.14 10.60
C GLN A 19 -0.79 2.68 10.68
N SER A 20 -0.33 3.22 11.81
CA SER A 20 -0.08 4.66 11.97
C SER A 20 1.00 5.18 11.01
N THR A 21 2.08 4.42 10.82
CA THR A 21 3.12 4.73 9.82
C THR A 21 2.57 4.67 8.40
N LEU A 22 1.73 3.69 8.10
CA LEU A 22 1.06 3.60 6.80
C LEU A 22 0.23 4.87 6.51
N TRP A 23 -0.59 5.32 7.46
CA TRP A 23 -1.36 6.57 7.33
C TRP A 23 -0.49 7.80 7.16
N ARG A 24 0.65 7.86 7.88
CA ARG A 24 1.62 8.95 7.71
C ARG A 24 2.21 8.96 6.30
N TRP A 25 2.68 7.81 5.81
CA TRP A 25 3.27 7.70 4.47
C TRP A 25 2.28 7.99 3.35
N ILE A 26 0.99 7.70 3.55
CA ILE A 26 -0.08 8.12 2.62
C ILE A 26 -0.18 9.64 2.59
N GLY A 27 -0.13 10.31 3.76
CA GLY A 27 -0.11 11.76 3.85
C GLY A 27 1.14 12.40 3.23
N GLU A 28 2.28 11.73 3.32
CA GLU A 28 3.56 12.13 2.71
C GLU A 28 3.63 11.81 1.20
N GLY A 29 2.67 11.05 0.66
CA GLY A 29 2.67 10.62 -0.74
C GLY A 29 3.69 9.53 -1.08
N SER A 30 4.27 8.88 -0.08
CA SER A 30 5.25 7.78 -0.23
C SER A 30 4.61 6.40 -0.45
N VAL A 31 3.29 6.29 -0.31
CA VAL A 31 2.51 5.07 -0.56
C VAL A 31 1.36 5.41 -1.50
N PRO A 32 0.98 4.51 -2.43
CA PRO A 32 -0.15 4.74 -3.33
C PRO A 32 -1.44 5.05 -2.56
N GLN A 33 -2.27 5.92 -3.16
CA GLN A 33 -3.53 6.31 -2.57
C GLN A 33 -4.46 5.10 -2.39
N PRO A 34 -5.15 5.01 -1.25
CA PRO A 34 -6.11 3.94 -1.06
C PRO A 34 -7.38 4.08 -1.88
N ILE A 35 -8.02 2.95 -2.10
CA ILE A 35 -9.39 2.81 -2.59
C ILE A 35 -10.33 2.71 -1.37
N ARG A 36 -11.23 3.69 -1.21
CA ARG A 36 -12.20 3.70 -0.12
C ARG A 36 -13.47 2.96 -0.54
N ILE A 37 -13.81 1.88 0.17
CA ILE A 37 -15.03 1.10 -0.05
C ILE A 37 -15.84 1.10 1.24
N GLY A 38 -16.90 1.91 1.25
CA GLY A 38 -17.73 2.16 2.43
C GLY A 38 -16.92 2.80 3.57
N ARG A 39 -16.85 2.10 4.71
CA ARG A 39 -16.12 2.54 5.91
C ARG A 39 -14.69 2.01 5.99
N ARG A 40 -14.27 1.19 5.02
CA ARG A 40 -12.96 0.56 5.01
C ARG A 40 -12.14 1.04 3.83
N THR A 41 -10.84 0.90 4.00
CA THR A 41 -9.83 1.40 3.07
C THR A 41 -9.02 0.21 2.59
N PHE A 42 -8.88 0.13 1.27
CA PHE A 42 -8.27 -1.00 0.58
C PHE A 42 -7.21 -0.53 -0.42
N TRP A 43 -6.30 -1.42 -0.74
CA TRP A 43 -5.32 -1.24 -1.81
C TRP A 43 -5.42 -2.38 -2.80
N ASP A 44 -5.09 -2.09 -4.05
CA ASP A 44 -4.85 -3.14 -5.02
C ASP A 44 -3.49 -3.79 -4.71
N SER A 45 -3.49 -5.11 -4.48
CA SER A 45 -2.26 -5.85 -4.19
C SER A 45 -1.23 -5.77 -5.33
N GLU A 46 -1.66 -5.73 -6.58
CA GLU A 46 -0.75 -5.61 -7.73
C GLU A 46 -0.08 -4.23 -7.73
N MET A 47 -0.84 -3.17 -7.45
CA MET A 47 -0.30 -1.81 -7.36
C MET A 47 0.73 -1.69 -6.22
N LEU A 48 0.46 -2.28 -5.05
CA LEU A 48 1.42 -2.31 -3.94
C LEU A 48 2.71 -3.03 -4.33
N ASN A 49 2.59 -4.18 -5.00
CA ASN A 49 3.73 -4.94 -5.47
C ASN A 49 4.56 -4.15 -6.49
N GLN A 50 3.91 -3.54 -7.48
CA GLN A 50 4.57 -2.66 -8.45
C GLN A 50 5.29 -1.49 -7.79
N HIS A 51 4.68 -0.88 -6.77
CA HIS A 51 5.30 0.19 -6.01
C HIS A 51 6.57 -0.28 -5.29
N VAL A 52 6.52 -1.41 -4.59
CA VAL A 52 7.70 -1.98 -3.92
C VAL A 52 8.80 -2.32 -4.92
N VAL A 53 8.44 -2.88 -6.08
CA VAL A 53 9.41 -3.14 -7.16
C VAL A 53 10.06 -1.83 -7.64
N SER A 54 9.29 -0.74 -7.77
CA SER A 54 9.83 0.56 -8.16
C SER A 54 10.78 1.16 -7.11
N LEU A 55 10.51 0.94 -5.81
CA LEU A 55 11.40 1.34 -4.71
C LEU A 55 12.67 0.47 -4.64
N GLN A 56 12.56 -0.81 -5.02
CA GLN A 56 13.68 -1.74 -5.03
C GLN A 56 14.56 -1.65 -6.27
N ALA A 57 14.21 -0.83 -7.27
CA ALA A 57 15.11 -0.53 -8.37
C ALA A 57 16.36 0.15 -7.79
N PRO A 58 17.53 -0.52 -7.80
CA PRO A 58 18.73 0.08 -7.25
C PRO A 58 19.07 1.29 -8.11
N ALA A 59 19.21 2.45 -7.47
CA ALA A 59 20.00 3.53 -8.02
C ALA A 59 21.36 2.94 -8.40
N LYS A 60 21.59 2.75 -9.70
CA LYS A 60 22.90 2.48 -10.28
C LYS A 60 23.52 3.80 -10.70
#